data_AF-R1G9Q4-F1
#
_entry.id   AF-R1G9Q4-F1
#
_cell.length_a   1.000
_cell.length_b   1.000
_cell.length_c   1.000
_cell.angle_alpha   90.00
_cell.angle_beta   90.00
_cell.angle_gamma   90.00
#
_symmetry.space_group_name_H-M   'P 1'
#
loop_
_entity.id
_entity.type
_entity.pdbx_description
1 polymer ?
#
loop_
_entity_poly.entity_id
_entity_poly.type
_entity_poly.pdbx_seq_one_letter_code
_entity_poly.pdbx_strand_id
1 'polypeptide(L)'
;MSLVTAAYLSFSLVVYRWCGAWVASPSLGSAGPTVKKVAYGIGLVGLIVSACLYLHVASKYVFVRVLRNSRHLQSNTLVHWGTWLGTVLCLGSLSFILAQSIPIFNYLIALTGTVLGVLMRR
;
A
#
# COMPACT_ATOMS: atom_id res chain seq x y z
N MET A 1 3.77 21.60 -5.70
CA MET A 1 2.86 20.72 -6.46
C MET A 1 3.22 20.65 -7.94
N SER A 2 3.67 21.74 -8.55
CA SER A 2 4.00 21.80 -9.99
C SER A 2 5.01 20.74 -10.45
N LEU A 3 6.06 20.44 -9.68
CA LEU A 3 7.07 19.42 -10.04
C LEU A 3 6.47 18.00 -10.08
N VAL A 4 5.64 17.67 -9.10
CA VAL A 4 4.96 16.37 -9.03
C VAL A 4 4.01 16.21 -10.21
N THR A 5 3.19 17.24 -10.47
CA THR A 5 2.28 17.25 -11.63
C THR A 5 3.04 17.15 -12.95
N ALA A 6 4.16 17.86 -13.11
CA ALA A 6 4.99 17.79 -14.30
C ALA A 6 5.60 16.40 -14.51
N ALA A 7 6.04 15.74 -13.43
CA ALA A 7 6.58 14.38 -13.48
C ALA A 7 5.51 13.34 -13.85
N TYR A 8 4.29 13.44 -13.28
CA TYR A 8 3.17 12.59 -13.67
C TYR A 8 2.80 12.80 -15.14
N LEU A 9 2.70 14.07 -15.57
CA LEU A 9 2.34 14.41 -16.94
C LEU A 9 3.37 13.88 -17.94
N SER A 10 4.67 14.09 -17.68
CA SER A 10 5.73 13.63 -18.57
C SER A 10 5.77 12.10 -18.67
N PHE A 11 5.66 11.38 -17.55
CA PHE A 11 5.63 9.93 -17.54
C PHE A 11 4.40 9.37 -18.28
N SER A 12 3.22 9.94 -18.05
CA SER A 12 1.99 9.55 -18.74
C SER A 12 2.09 9.72 -20.25
N LEU A 13 2.65 10.84 -20.73
CA LEU A 13 2.83 11.09 -22.18
C LEU A 13 3.79 10.07 -22.82
N VAL A 14 4.93 9.80 -22.18
CA VAL A 14 5.93 8.85 -22.69
C VAL A 14 5.35 7.44 -22.75
N VAL A 15 4.70 6.98 -21.68
CA VAL A 15 4.09 5.64 -21.64
C VAL A 15 2.98 5.52 -22.68
N TYR A 16 2.11 6.53 -22.81
CA TYR A 16 1.03 6.50 -23.79
C TYR A 16 1.54 6.46 -25.24
N ARG A 17 2.60 7.22 -25.54
CA ARG A 17 3.19 7.26 -26.89
C ARG A 17 3.79 5.92 -27.33
N TRP A 18 4.29 5.11 -26.39
CA TRP A 18 4.96 3.84 -26.66
C TRP A 18 4.09 2.59 -26.44
N CYS A 19 3.20 2.60 -25.45
CA CYS A 19 2.32 1.47 -25.14
C CYS A 19 0.93 1.59 -25.80
N GLY A 20 0.52 2.79 -26.23
CA GLY A 20 -0.78 3.05 -26.84
C GLY A 20 -1.94 2.96 -25.85
N ALA A 21 -3.16 2.79 -26.37
CA ALA A 21 -4.40 2.79 -25.59
C ALA A 21 -4.55 1.56 -24.67
N TRP A 22 -3.85 0.45 -24.96
CA TRP A 22 -3.98 -0.82 -24.25
C TRP A 22 -2.87 -1.02 -23.21
N VAL A 23 -2.53 0.03 -22.45
CA VAL A 23 -1.53 -0.06 -21.39
C VAL A 23 -2.03 -0.95 -20.25
N ALA A 24 -1.23 -1.95 -19.88
CA ALA A 24 -1.51 -2.80 -18.74
C ALA A 24 -1.52 -1.96 -17.45
N SER A 25 -2.31 -2.39 -16.47
CA SER A 25 -2.30 -1.81 -15.13
C SER A 25 -1.83 -2.86 -14.14
N PRO A 26 -0.66 -2.69 -13.49
CA PRO A 26 0.23 -1.51 -13.52
C PRO A 26 1.05 -1.38 -14.82
N SER A 27 1.43 -0.15 -15.18
CA SER A 27 2.04 0.22 -16.48
C SER A 27 3.31 -0.56 -16.83
N LEU A 28 4.09 -0.96 -15.82
CA LEU A 28 5.27 -1.82 -15.95
C LEU A 28 4.98 -3.17 -16.65
N GLY A 29 3.73 -3.64 -16.59
CA GLY A 29 3.28 -4.85 -17.27
C GLY A 29 3.35 -4.77 -18.80
N SER A 30 3.33 -3.56 -19.37
CA SER A 30 3.39 -3.30 -20.81
C SER A 30 4.82 -3.34 -21.38
N ALA A 31 5.83 -3.41 -20.53
CA ALA A 31 7.23 -3.48 -20.95
C ALA A 31 7.59 -4.88 -21.48
N GLY A 32 8.62 -4.95 -22.33
CA GLY A 32 9.19 -6.21 -22.84
C GLY A 32 9.63 -7.16 -21.72
N PRO A 33 9.78 -8.46 -22.00
CA PRO A 33 9.93 -9.51 -20.99
C PRO A 33 11.10 -9.29 -20.01
N THR A 34 12.24 -8.80 -20.51
CA THR A 34 13.43 -8.54 -19.69
C THR A 34 13.27 -7.30 -18.82
N VAL A 35 12.85 -6.18 -19.42
CA VAL A 35 12.68 -4.89 -18.73
C VAL A 35 11.61 -4.99 -17.64
N LYS A 36 10.51 -5.70 -17.91
CA LYS A 36 9.46 -5.97 -16.94
C LYS A 36 10.01 -6.65 -15.68
N LYS A 37 10.76 -7.75 -15.83
CA LYS A 37 11.32 -8.50 -14.69
C LYS A 37 12.28 -7.66 -13.85
N VAL A 38 13.17 -6.90 -14.50
CA VAL A 38 14.11 -6.02 -13.80
C VAL A 38 13.38 -4.90 -13.06
N ALA A 39 12.42 -4.24 -13.72
CA ALA A 39 11.66 -3.16 -13.11
C ALA A 39 10.81 -3.64 -11.93
N TYR A 40 10.15 -4.80 -12.04
CA TYR A 40 9.46 -5.40 -10.91
C TYR A 40 10.42 -5.80 -9.80
N GLY A 41 11.60 -6.35 -10.11
CA GLY A 41 12.60 -6.71 -9.11
C GLY A 41 13.05 -5.51 -8.27
N ILE A 42 13.36 -4.38 -8.91
CA ILE A 42 13.72 -3.13 -8.22
C ILE A 42 12.51 -2.58 -7.44
N GLY A 43 11.33 -2.57 -8.07
CA GLY A 43 10.11 -2.09 -7.44
C GLY A 43 9.68 -2.90 -6.22
N LEU A 44 9.92 -4.21 -6.21
CA LEU A 44 9.52 -5.13 -5.14
C LEU A 44 10.16 -4.75 -3.81
N VAL A 45 11.42 -4.30 -3.82
CA VAL A 45 12.11 -3.82 -2.61
C VAL A 45 11.35 -2.66 -1.98
N GLY A 46 10.99 -1.65 -2.79
CA GLY A 46 10.20 -0.50 -2.32
C GLY A 46 8.80 -0.90 -1.84
N LEU A 47 8.17 -1.86 -2.53
CA LEU A 47 6.85 -2.36 -2.16
C LEU A 47 6.86 -3.10 -0.82
N ILE A 48 7.85 -3.97 -0.56
CA ILE A 48 7.97 -4.69 0.72
C ILE A 48 8.17 -3.69 1.86
N VAL A 49 9.12 -2.76 1.71
CA VAL A 49 9.41 -1.78 2.77
C VAL A 49 8.18 -0.94 3.08
N SER A 50 7.50 -0.45 2.04
CA SER A 50 6.29 0.35 2.20
C SER A 50 5.16 -0.47 2.85
N ALA A 51 4.93 -1.71 2.40
CA ALA A 51 3.90 -2.58 2.96
C ALA A 51 4.14 -2.86 4.45
N CYS A 52 5.39 -3.15 4.84
CA CYS A 52 5.77 -3.34 6.24
C CYS A 52 5.52 -2.09 7.08
N LEU A 53 5.91 -0.91 6.58
CA LEU A 53 5.70 0.36 7.28
C LEU A 53 4.21 0.65 7.49
N TYR A 54 3.39 0.54 6.44
CA TYR A 54 1.95 0.81 6.54
C TYR A 54 1.24 -0.17 7.47
N LEU A 55 1.55 -1.47 7.38
CA LEU A 55 1.00 -2.48 8.28
C LEU A 55 1.41 -2.20 9.73
N HIS A 56 2.67 -1.85 9.95
CA HIS A 56 3.18 -1.53 11.29
C HIS A 56 2.50 -0.30 11.89
N VAL A 57 2.36 0.80 11.13
CA VAL A 57 1.71 2.03 11.59
C VAL A 57 0.24 1.76 11.93
N ALA A 58 -0.49 1.05 11.06
CA ALA A 58 -1.88 0.69 11.30
C ALA A 58 -2.04 -0.20 12.55
N SER A 59 -1.19 -1.22 12.68
CA SER A 59 -1.22 -2.14 13.83
C SER A 59 -0.89 -1.41 15.13
N LYS A 60 0.14 -0.56 15.12
CA LYS A 60 0.53 0.24 16.28
C LYS A 60 -0.57 1.22 16.70
N TYR A 61 -1.29 1.80 15.74
CA TYR A 61 -2.42 2.66 16.04
C TYR A 61 -3.52 1.90 16.80
N VAL A 62 -3.92 0.72 16.32
CA VAL A 62 -4.91 -0.13 17.02
C VAL A 62 -4.39 -0.57 18.37
N PHE A 63 -3.13 -1.02 18.43
CA PHE A 63 -2.47 -1.48 19.65
C PHE A 63 -2.49 -0.41 20.76
N VAL A 64 -2.09 0.82 20.45
CA VAL A 64 -2.09 1.94 21.41
C VAL A 64 -3.49 2.31 21.84
N ARG A 65 -4.49 2.18 20.96
CA ARG A 65 -5.90 2.45 21.30
C ARG A 65 -6.49 1.39 22.25
N VAL A 66 -6.18 0.11 22.03
CA VAL A 66 -6.69 -1.00 22.84
C VAL A 66 -6.02 -1.07 24.21
N LEU A 67 -4.69 -0.91 24.28
CA LEU A 67 -3.93 -0.96 25.53
C LEU A 67 -3.79 0.42 26.22
N ARG A 68 -4.56 1.42 25.77
CA ARG A 68 -4.51 2.76 26.36
C ARG A 68 -4.83 2.69 27.85
N ASN A 69 -4.05 3.40 28.67
CA ASN A 69 -4.15 3.41 30.14
C ASN A 69 -3.83 2.09 30.86
N SER A 70 -3.24 1.11 30.16
CA SER A 70 -2.79 -0.14 30.77
C SER A 70 -1.27 -0.18 30.97
N ARG A 71 -0.82 -0.78 32.08
CA ARG A 71 0.61 -1.06 32.33
C ARG A 71 1.22 -1.96 31.24
N HIS A 72 0.39 -2.77 30.59
CA HIS A 72 0.78 -3.68 29.51
C HIS A 72 1.28 -2.96 28.26
N LEU A 73 1.06 -1.65 28.11
CA LEU A 73 1.51 -0.89 26.95
C LEU A 73 3.06 -0.82 26.86
N GLN A 74 3.73 -0.64 28.00
CA GLN A 74 5.19 -0.52 28.06
C GLN A 74 5.87 -1.69 28.78
N SER A 75 5.13 -2.52 29.53
CA SER A 75 5.71 -3.70 30.19
C SER A 75 5.70 -4.93 29.27
N ASN A 76 6.83 -5.65 29.20
CA ASN A 76 6.97 -6.94 28.52
C ASN A 76 6.11 -8.02 29.20
N THR A 77 4.83 -8.08 28.84
CA THR A 77 3.86 -9.04 29.38
C THR A 77 3.30 -9.90 28.27
N LEU A 78 2.79 -11.09 28.59
CA LEU A 78 2.16 -11.96 27.59
C LEU A 78 0.99 -11.26 26.88
N VAL A 79 0.25 -10.40 27.60
CA VAL A 79 -0.82 -9.57 27.03
C VAL A 79 -0.28 -8.57 26.01
N HIS A 80 0.89 -7.97 26.26
CA HIS A 80 1.55 -7.07 25.30
C HIS A 80 1.87 -7.80 23.99
N TRP A 81 2.60 -8.92 24.09
CA TRP A 81 3.01 -9.71 22.92
C TRP A 81 1.82 -10.31 22.17
N GLY A 82 0.83 -10.84 22.90
CA GLY A 82 -0.39 -11.38 22.31
C GLY A 82 -1.19 -10.32 21.55
N THR A 83 -1.35 -9.13 22.13
CA THR A 83 -2.08 -8.04 21.46
C THR A 83 -1.30 -7.47 20.28
N TRP A 84 0.03 -7.37 20.39
CA TRP A 84 0.89 -6.93 19.29
C TRP A 84 0.84 -7.89 18.10
N LEU A 85 1.14 -9.18 18.32
CA LEU A 85 1.10 -10.19 17.27
C LEU A 85 -0.32 -10.37 16.73
N GLY A 86 -1.33 -10.33 17.61
CA GLY A 86 -2.74 -10.43 17.22
C GLY A 86 -3.17 -9.30 16.29
N THR A 87 -2.81 -8.05 16.58
CA THR A 87 -3.15 -6.90 15.73
C THR A 87 -2.44 -6.95 14.38
N VAL A 88 -1.14 -7.29 14.36
CA VAL A 88 -0.37 -7.44 13.11
C VAL A 88 -0.92 -8.57 12.25
N LEU A 89 -1.18 -9.74 12.83
CA LEU A 89 -1.73 -10.89 12.10
C LEU A 89 -3.14 -10.60 11.59
N CYS A 90 -4.01 -10.02 12.42
CA CYS A 90 -5.38 -9.70 12.02
C CYS A 90 -5.42 -8.71 10.85
N LEU A 91 -4.71 -7.58 10.95
CA LEU A 91 -4.66 -6.58 9.88
C LEU A 91 -3.92 -7.11 8.64
N GLY A 92 -2.88 -7.92 8.83
CA GLY A 92 -2.16 -8.57 7.74
C GLY A 92 -3.04 -9.56 6.96
N SER A 93 -3.78 -10.42 7.67
CA SER A 93 -4.73 -11.36 7.06
C SER A 93 -5.87 -10.64 6.35
N LEU A 94 -6.43 -9.58 6.93
CA LEU A 94 -7.44 -8.76 6.27
C LEU A 94 -6.91 -8.13 4.97
N SER A 95 -5.71 -7.56 5.01
CA SER A 95 -5.03 -7.00 3.83
C SER A 95 -4.81 -8.07 2.74
N PHE A 96 -4.38 -9.26 3.14
CA PHE A 96 -4.18 -10.40 2.22
C PHE A 96 -5.48 -10.82 1.53
N ILE A 97 -6.58 -10.95 2.29
CA ILE A 97 -7.90 -11.30 1.73
C ILE A 97 -8.35 -10.24 0.72
N LEU A 98 -8.21 -8.95 1.05
CA LEU A 98 -8.58 -7.86 0.16
C LEU A 98 -7.73 -7.84 -1.11
N ALA A 99 -6.42 -8.11 -0.99
CA ALA A 99 -5.50 -8.19 -2.13
C ALA A 99 -5.84 -9.34 -3.09
N GLN A 100 -6.30 -10.49 -2.57
CA GLN A 100 -6.76 -11.61 -3.42
C GLN A 100 -8.15 -11.37 -4.02
N SER A 101 -9.02 -10.62 -3.33
CA SER A 101 -10.41 -10.45 -3.72
C SER A 101 -10.61 -9.45 -4.87
N ILE A 102 -9.72 -8.46 -5.02
CA ILE A 102 -9.86 -7.42 -6.05
C ILE A 102 -8.77 -7.60 -7.11
N PRO A 103 -9.07 -8.27 -8.25
CA PRO A 103 -8.08 -8.59 -9.28
C PRO A 103 -7.67 -7.38 -10.14
N ILE A 104 -8.23 -6.18 -9.89
CA ILE A 104 -8.00 -4.97 -10.70
C ILE A 104 -7.47 -3.83 -9.82
N PHE A 105 -6.17 -3.56 -9.96
CA PHE A 105 -5.45 -2.53 -9.21
C PHE A 105 -6.06 -1.12 -9.31
N ASN A 106 -6.58 -0.75 -10.49
CA ASN A 106 -7.16 0.58 -10.71
C ASN A 106 -8.39 0.84 -9.83
N TYR A 107 -9.21 -0.17 -9.57
CA TYR A 107 -10.39 -0.02 -8.72
C TYR A 107 -10.01 0.19 -7.25
N LEU A 108 -8.94 -0.45 -6.77
CA LEU A 108 -8.41 -0.23 -5.42
C LEU A 108 -7.94 1.22 -5.21
N ILE A 109 -7.16 1.76 -6.17
CA ILE A 109 -6.68 3.14 -6.07
C ILE A 109 -7.83 4.13 -6.14
N ALA A 110 -8.77 3.94 -7.08
CA ALA A 110 -9.92 4.83 -7.25
C ALA A 110 -10.80 4.88 -5.99
N LEU A 111 -11.08 3.71 -5.38
CA LEU A 111 -11.85 3.64 -4.14
C LEU A 111 -11.12 4.33 -2.98
N THR A 112 -9.83 4.04 -2.81
CA THR A 112 -9.03 4.61 -1.71
C THR A 112 -8.93 6.14 -1.84
N GLY A 113 -8.70 6.63 -3.06
CA GLY A 113 -8.59 8.07 -3.34
C GLY A 113 -9.91 8.81 -3.11
N THR A 114 -11.04 8.23 -3.50
CA THR A 114 -12.36 8.84 -3.28
C THR A 114 -12.75 8.87 -1.80
N VAL A 115 -12.59 7.76 -1.07
CA VAL A 115 -12.91 7.67 0.36
C VAL A 115 -12.08 8.68 1.18
N LEU A 116 -10.76 8.69 0.98
CA LEU A 116 -9.87 9.61 1.72
C LEU A 116 -10.09 11.07 1.29
N GLY A 117 -10.31 11.32 0.00
CA GLY A 117 -10.55 12.66 -0.52
C GLY A 117 -11.82 13.30 0.05
N VAL A 118 -12.87 12.51 0.31
CA VAL A 118 -14.07 12.99 0.99
C VAL A 118 -13.80 13.27 2.48
N LEU A 119 -13.04 12.41 3.15
CA LEU A 119 -12.73 12.57 4.57
C LEU A 119 -11.87 13.82 4.85
N MET A 120 -10.94 14.17 3.97
CA MET A 120 -10.06 15.34 4.11
C MET A 120 -10.74 16.68 3.83
N ARG A 121 -11.92 16.68 3.21
CA ARG A 121 -12.70 17.91 2.94
C ARG A 121 -13.61 18.31 4.11
N ARG A 122 -13.68 17.51 5.16
CA ARG A 122 -14.35 17.84 6.43
C ARG A 122 -13.31 18.22 7.47
#